data_AF-A0A9D4XLP6-F1
#
_entry.id   AF-A0A9D4XLP6-F1
#
_cell.length_a   1.000
_cell.length_b   1.000
_cell.length_c   1.000
_cell.angle_alpha   90.00
_cell.angle_beta   90.00
_cell.angle_gamma   90.00
#
_symmetry.space_group_name_H-M   'P 1'
#
loop_
_entity.id
_entity.type
_entity.pdbx_description
1 polymer ?
#
loop_
_entity_poly.entity_id
_entity_poly.type
_entity_poly.pdbx_seq_one_letter_code
_entity_poly.pdbx_strand_id
1 'polypeptide(L)'
;MTYSLGTPPVKIYGIVGTGGDIVWLQCQPCKQCYKQATHVFDPSKSKSYKNLPCSSKQCKSVDFHSCNKNNSCEYSIDYVGGTVSEGNLGLETLTLDSTSGHSASFPNFVIGCGHKNTMYFEGRNSGVVGIGGGPISLVTQLGSSIGGKFSYCFGPSMSNSTSKLNFGDAAVVSGRGVVSTALVKKSPPIFYFVTLNAFSVGNKTIGFSKPPVEGNFIIDSVADGVVCLAFAPSQDGSGVFGNKAQQNLLIGYDLRRNIVSFKSTHCTKL
;
A
#
# COMPACT_ATOMS: atom_id res chain seq x y z
N MET A 1 -1.81 -7.19 6.45
CA MET A 1 -2.90 -8.01 5.89
C MET A 1 -2.39 -9.40 5.55
N THR A 2 -3.28 -10.39 5.47
CA THR A 2 -2.94 -11.73 4.99
C THR A 2 -3.43 -11.94 3.56
N TYR A 3 -2.61 -12.59 2.75
CA TYR A 3 -2.92 -13.03 1.38
C TYR A 3 -2.15 -14.33 1.11
N SER A 4 -2.46 -15.03 0.02
CA SER A 4 -1.71 -16.23 -0.36
C SER A 4 -1.09 -16.07 -1.75
N LEU A 5 0.08 -16.67 -1.96
CA LEU A 5 0.76 -16.72 -3.26
C LEU A 5 1.07 -18.15 -3.65
N GLY A 6 1.05 -18.42 -4.95
CA GLY A 6 1.58 -19.66 -5.50
C GLY A 6 0.58 -20.76 -5.76
N THR A 7 1.08 -21.83 -6.37
CA THR A 7 0.33 -23.06 -6.62
C THR A 7 1.20 -24.26 -6.23
N PRO A 8 0.97 -24.88 -5.05
CA PRO A 8 -0.15 -24.63 -4.12
C PRO A 8 -0.05 -23.28 -3.37
N PRO A 9 -1.18 -22.71 -2.88
CA PRO A 9 -1.19 -21.43 -2.18
C PRO A 9 -0.42 -21.46 -0.85
N VAL A 10 0.42 -20.46 -0.64
CA VAL A 10 1.23 -20.23 0.55
C VAL A 10 0.79 -18.93 1.22
N LYS A 11 0.43 -18.99 2.50
CA LYS A 11 -0.07 -17.84 3.25
C LYS A 11 1.07 -16.89 3.64
N ILE A 12 0.91 -15.62 3.29
CA ILE A 12 1.85 -14.52 3.50
C ILE A 12 1.20 -13.43 4.36
N TYR A 13 2.02 -12.73 5.15
CA TYR A 13 1.62 -11.55 5.91
C TYR A 13 2.42 -10.34 5.42
N GLY A 14 1.72 -9.34 4.86
CA GLY A 14 2.35 -8.13 4.35
C GLY A 14 1.85 -6.86 5.05
N ILE A 15 2.72 -5.86 5.15
CA ILE A 15 2.39 -4.53 5.66
C ILE A 15 1.67 -3.76 4.55
N VAL A 16 0.51 -3.16 4.84
CA VAL A 16 -0.22 -2.38 3.83
C VAL A 16 0.34 -0.96 3.79
N GLY A 17 0.66 -0.45 2.60
CA GLY A 17 1.16 0.91 2.41
C GLY A 17 0.44 1.64 1.28
N THR A 18 -0.11 2.83 1.55
CA THR A 18 -0.77 3.68 0.55
C THR A 18 0.22 4.46 -0.32
N GLY A 19 1.46 4.64 0.12
CA GLY A 19 2.55 5.22 -0.68
C GLY A 19 3.36 4.24 -1.53
N GLY A 20 2.92 2.99 -1.68
CA GLY A 20 3.65 1.94 -2.41
C GLY A 20 2.96 1.45 -3.67
N ASP A 21 3.72 1.26 -4.75
CA ASP A 21 3.22 0.72 -6.02
C ASP A 21 3.39 -0.81 -6.16
N ILE A 22 4.23 -1.46 -5.37
CA ILE A 22 4.54 -2.88 -5.57
C ILE A 22 4.05 -3.71 -4.38
N VAL A 23 3.40 -4.84 -4.65
CA VAL A 23 3.27 -5.92 -3.66
C VAL A 23 4.54 -6.76 -3.71
N TRP A 24 5.43 -6.56 -2.74
CA TRP A 24 6.70 -7.26 -2.68
C TRP A 24 6.86 -8.07 -1.39
N LEU A 25 7.66 -9.12 -1.47
CA LEU A 25 8.00 -9.99 -0.35
C LEU A 25 9.41 -10.55 -0.46
N GLN A 26 10.00 -10.99 0.66
CA GLN A 26 11.29 -11.66 0.64
C GLN A 26 11.19 -13.02 -0.05
N CYS A 27 12.08 -13.26 -1.01
CA CYS A 27 12.15 -14.46 -1.80
C CYS A 27 13.49 -15.18 -1.69
N GLN A 28 13.46 -16.50 -1.85
CA GLN A 28 14.65 -17.30 -2.07
C GLN A 28 15.15 -17.17 -3.52
N PRO A 29 16.47 -17.16 -3.77
CA PRO A 29 17.53 -17.06 -2.76
C PRO A 29 17.58 -15.64 -2.15
N CYS A 30 17.70 -15.53 -0.84
CA CYS A 30 17.90 -14.23 -0.23
C CYS A 30 19.40 -13.95 -0.02
N LYS A 31 19.89 -12.83 -0.57
CA LYS A 31 21.27 -12.36 -0.43
C LYS A 31 21.46 -11.55 0.86
N GLN A 32 20.53 -10.65 1.15
CA GLN A 32 20.52 -9.83 2.35
C GLN A 32 19.06 -9.63 2.77
N CYS A 33 18.59 -10.28 3.83
CA CYS A 33 17.22 -10.16 4.29
C CYS A 33 17.18 -9.85 5.78
N TYR A 34 16.15 -9.14 6.19
CA TYR A 34 15.80 -9.05 7.59
C TYR A 34 15.21 -10.38 8.08
N LYS A 35 15.27 -10.60 9.40
CA LYS A 35 14.68 -11.79 10.01
C LYS A 35 13.16 -11.67 10.00
N GLN A 36 12.51 -12.57 9.27
CA GLN A 36 11.06 -12.74 9.32
C GLN A 36 10.70 -14.00 10.11
N ALA A 37 9.61 -13.95 10.87
CA ALA A 37 9.13 -15.08 11.67
C ALA A 37 8.43 -16.17 10.83
N THR A 38 7.93 -15.80 9.65
CA THR A 38 7.36 -16.71 8.66
C THR A 38 8.46 -17.21 7.72
N HIS A 39 8.21 -18.26 6.94
CA HIS A 39 9.19 -18.72 5.96
C HIS A 39 9.33 -17.72 4.79
N VAL A 40 10.55 -17.58 4.29
CA VAL A 40 10.84 -16.81 3.06
C VAL A 40 10.20 -17.55 1.88
N PHE A 41 9.51 -16.82 0.99
CA PHE A 41 8.83 -17.43 -0.15
C PHE A 41 9.83 -18.05 -1.11
N ASP A 42 9.60 -19.30 -1.54
CA ASP A 42 10.46 -19.98 -2.50
C ASP A 42 9.74 -20.05 -3.86
N PRO A 43 10.07 -19.16 -4.81
CA PRO A 43 9.42 -19.13 -6.11
C PRO A 43 9.62 -20.43 -6.90
N SER A 44 10.68 -21.21 -6.64
CA SER A 44 10.93 -22.48 -7.35
C SER A 44 9.92 -23.57 -6.99
N LYS A 45 9.21 -23.44 -5.86
CA LYS A 45 8.19 -24.39 -5.40
C LYS A 45 6.79 -24.08 -5.94
N SER A 46 6.59 -22.92 -6.54
CA SER A 46 5.31 -22.53 -7.12
C SER A 46 5.26 -22.88 -8.61
N LYS A 47 4.22 -23.61 -9.02
CA LYS A 47 4.01 -23.96 -10.44
C LYS A 47 3.56 -22.77 -11.30
N SER A 48 3.07 -21.70 -10.68
CA SER A 48 2.52 -20.51 -11.35
C SER A 48 3.49 -19.34 -11.38
N TYR A 49 4.61 -19.41 -10.65
CA TYR A 49 5.64 -18.39 -10.68
C TYR A 49 6.33 -18.32 -12.04
N LYS A 50 6.48 -17.11 -12.59
CA LYS A 50 7.30 -16.83 -13.78
C LYS A 50 8.00 -15.50 -13.62
N ASN A 51 9.27 -15.41 -14.00
CA ASN A 51 9.95 -14.10 -14.07
C ASN A 51 9.26 -13.21 -15.12
N LEU A 52 9.09 -11.94 -14.80
CA LEU A 52 8.53 -10.95 -15.71
C LEU A 52 9.60 -10.56 -16.74
N PRO A 53 9.36 -10.69 -18.05
CA PRO A 53 10.31 -10.23 -19.06
C PRO A 53 10.50 -8.72 -19.04
N CYS A 54 11.73 -8.25 -19.26
CA CYS A 54 12.08 -6.83 -19.34
C CYS A 54 11.27 -6.05 -20.39
N SER A 55 10.91 -6.69 -21.49
CA SER A 55 10.11 -6.08 -22.56
C SER A 55 8.67 -5.76 -22.17
N SER A 56 8.19 -6.32 -21.05
CA SER A 56 6.81 -6.19 -20.57
C SER A 56 6.47 -4.74 -20.21
N LYS A 57 5.22 -4.33 -20.48
CA LYS A 57 4.73 -2.98 -20.14
C LYS A 57 4.80 -2.71 -18.63
N GLN A 58 4.56 -3.75 -17.83
CA GLN A 58 4.60 -3.71 -16.37
C GLN A 58 6.02 -3.47 -15.83
N CYS A 59 7.06 -3.94 -16.53
CA CYS A 59 8.44 -3.65 -16.15
C CYS A 59 8.76 -2.17 -16.37
N LYS A 60 8.41 -1.66 -17.56
CA LYS A 60 8.65 -0.27 -17.98
C LYS A 60 7.85 0.76 -17.19
N SER A 61 6.82 0.33 -16.46
CA SER A 61 5.97 1.21 -15.67
C SER A 61 6.49 1.43 -14.26
N VAL A 62 7.55 0.73 -13.84
CA VAL A 62 8.23 0.93 -12.56
C VAL A 62 9.37 1.92 -12.76
N ASP A 63 9.42 2.98 -11.96
CA ASP A 63 10.40 4.06 -12.13
C ASP A 63 11.85 3.55 -12.02
N PHE A 64 12.14 2.75 -10.99
CA PHE A 64 13.46 2.19 -10.73
C PHE A 64 13.52 0.72 -11.13
N HIS A 65 13.55 0.45 -12.43
CA HIS A 65 13.71 -0.88 -12.99
C HIS A 65 15.06 -1.06 -13.71
N SER A 66 15.55 -2.29 -13.72
CA SER A 66 16.69 -2.73 -14.54
C SER A 66 16.39 -4.08 -15.17
N CYS A 67 17.27 -4.53 -16.06
CA CYS A 67 17.10 -5.81 -16.73
C CYS A 67 18.38 -6.61 -16.66
N ASN A 68 18.26 -7.85 -16.19
CA ASN A 68 19.41 -8.74 -16.10
C ASN A 68 19.71 -9.45 -17.43
N LYS A 69 20.83 -10.17 -17.46
CA LYS A 69 21.31 -10.90 -18.64
C LYS A 69 20.31 -11.93 -19.19
N ASN A 70 19.37 -12.40 -18.36
CA ASN A 70 18.34 -13.35 -18.74
C ASN A 70 17.04 -12.66 -19.18
N ASN A 71 17.09 -11.37 -19.50
CA ASN A 71 15.93 -10.56 -19.89
C ASN A 71 14.81 -10.55 -18.83
N SER A 72 15.14 -10.79 -17.56
CA SER A 72 14.18 -10.67 -16.44
C SER A 72 14.23 -9.25 -15.89
N CYS A 73 13.05 -8.73 -15.55
CA CYS A 73 12.88 -7.40 -14.99
C CYS A 73 13.27 -7.39 -13.50
N GLU A 74 14.12 -6.46 -13.13
CA GLU A 74 14.52 -6.19 -11.76
C GLU A 74 13.93 -4.86 -11.30
N TYR A 75 13.62 -4.76 -10.01
CA TYR A 75 13.12 -3.54 -9.39
C TYR A 75 13.99 -3.16 -8.20
N SER A 76 14.00 -1.87 -7.88
CA SER A 76 14.56 -1.33 -6.65
C SER A 76 13.57 -0.37 -6.02
N ILE A 77 13.36 -0.49 -4.72
CA ILE A 77 12.55 0.44 -3.93
C ILE A 77 13.37 0.91 -2.75
N ASP A 78 13.39 2.22 -2.55
CA ASP A 78 13.90 2.88 -1.36
C ASP A 78 12.76 3.67 -0.71
N TYR A 79 12.31 3.22 0.46
CA TYR A 79 11.29 3.91 1.24
C TYR A 79 11.93 4.86 2.24
N VAL A 80 11.28 6.01 2.43
CA VAL A 80 11.59 6.93 3.53
C VAL A 80 11.59 6.16 4.85
N GLY A 81 12.68 6.26 5.60
CA GLY A 81 12.91 5.48 6.82
C GLY A 81 13.84 4.27 6.65
N GLY A 82 14.48 4.11 5.50
CA GLY A 82 15.57 3.16 5.27
C GLY A 82 15.13 1.73 4.98
N THR A 83 13.84 1.53 4.69
CA THR A 83 13.35 0.23 4.19
C THR A 83 13.67 0.14 2.71
N VAL A 84 14.38 -0.91 2.31
CA VAL A 84 14.82 -1.12 0.92
C VAL A 84 14.36 -2.49 0.47
N SER A 85 13.97 -2.62 -0.79
CA SER A 85 13.72 -3.91 -1.43
C SER A 85 14.24 -3.90 -2.87
N GLU A 86 15.14 -4.82 -3.17
CA GLU A 86 15.70 -5.05 -4.50
C GLU A 86 15.48 -6.51 -4.90
N GLY A 87 15.02 -6.74 -6.11
CA GLY A 87 14.74 -8.10 -6.58
C GLY A 87 14.18 -8.19 -7.98
N ASN A 88 13.56 -9.32 -8.30
CA ASN A 88 12.95 -9.54 -9.60
C ASN A 88 11.47 -9.21 -9.56
N LEU A 89 10.92 -8.63 -10.62
CA LEU A 89 9.47 -8.69 -10.84
C LEU A 89 9.10 -10.06 -11.39
N GLY A 90 8.05 -10.64 -10.83
CA GLY A 90 7.53 -11.95 -11.22
C GLY A 90 6.01 -11.92 -11.37
N LEU A 91 5.50 -12.84 -12.18
CA LEU A 91 4.09 -13.17 -12.25
C LEU A 91 3.82 -14.33 -11.28
N GLU A 92 2.72 -14.25 -10.56
CA GLU A 92 2.27 -15.28 -9.62
C GLU A 92 0.74 -15.30 -9.54
N THR A 93 0.17 -16.34 -8.92
CA THR A 93 -1.24 -16.38 -8.53
C THR A 93 -1.39 -15.81 -7.13
N LEU A 94 -2.04 -14.66 -7.02
CA LEU A 94 -2.39 -14.05 -5.74
C LEU A 94 -3.81 -14.44 -5.33
N THR A 95 -4.00 -14.88 -4.09
CA THR A 95 -5.32 -15.22 -3.56
C THR A 95 -5.62 -14.37 -2.32
N LEU A 96 -6.79 -13.74 -2.32
CA LEU A 96 -7.33 -12.98 -1.20
C LEU A 96 -8.46 -13.77 -0.55
N ASP A 97 -8.34 -14.01 0.75
CA ASP A 97 -9.43 -14.56 1.54
C ASP A 97 -10.46 -13.46 1.84
N SER A 98 -11.74 -13.82 1.77
CA SER A 98 -12.85 -12.90 2.10
C SER A 98 -13.46 -13.25 3.44
N THR A 99 -13.92 -12.23 4.16
CA THR A 99 -14.76 -12.39 5.36
C THR A 99 -16.13 -12.98 5.03
N SER A 100 -16.55 -12.97 3.76
CA SER A 100 -17.74 -13.67 3.27
C SER A 100 -17.53 -15.17 3.04
N GLY A 101 -16.35 -15.71 3.35
CA GLY A 101 -16.00 -17.13 3.19
C GLY A 101 -15.58 -17.55 1.78
N HIS A 102 -15.60 -16.64 0.81
CA HIS A 102 -15.26 -16.93 -0.59
C HIS A 102 -13.93 -16.26 -0.97
N SER A 103 -12.87 -17.05 -1.11
CA SER A 103 -11.57 -16.54 -1.57
C SER A 103 -11.61 -16.21 -3.07
N ALA A 104 -10.86 -15.18 -3.47
CA ALA A 104 -10.71 -14.76 -4.86
C ALA A 104 -9.25 -14.88 -5.29
N SER A 105 -9.00 -15.52 -6.44
CA SER A 105 -7.66 -15.74 -6.99
C SER A 105 -7.46 -14.94 -8.28
N PHE A 106 -6.27 -14.34 -8.39
CA PHE A 106 -5.85 -13.46 -9.46
C PHE A 106 -4.57 -14.04 -10.07
N PRO A 107 -4.66 -14.80 -11.18
CA PRO A 107 -3.49 -15.34 -11.87
C PRO A 107 -2.75 -14.24 -12.63
N ASN A 108 -1.46 -14.46 -12.90
CA ASN A 108 -0.57 -13.50 -13.57
C ASN A 108 -0.50 -12.14 -12.84
N PHE A 109 -0.62 -12.15 -11.52
CA PHE A 109 -0.44 -10.99 -10.68
C PHE A 109 1.05 -10.67 -10.56
N VAL A 110 1.44 -9.43 -10.82
CA VAL A 110 2.81 -8.94 -10.71
C VAL A 110 3.17 -8.75 -9.24
N ILE A 111 4.23 -9.42 -8.80
CA ILE A 111 4.82 -9.28 -7.47
C ILE A 111 6.30 -8.88 -7.58
N GLY A 112 6.79 -8.20 -6.54
CA GLY A 112 8.22 -8.00 -6.31
C GLY A 112 8.80 -9.15 -5.48
N CYS A 113 9.66 -9.96 -6.08
CA CYS A 113 10.38 -11.03 -5.40
C CYS A 113 11.72 -10.50 -4.90
N GLY A 114 11.74 -9.97 -3.67
CA GLY A 114 12.86 -9.25 -3.09
C GLY A 114 13.97 -10.19 -2.60
N HIS A 115 15.19 -9.99 -3.10
CA HIS A 115 16.38 -10.78 -2.74
C HIS A 115 17.36 -10.00 -1.85
N LYS A 116 17.25 -8.67 -1.82
CA LYS A 116 17.94 -7.79 -0.89
C LYS A 116 16.91 -6.86 -0.25
N ASN A 117 16.64 -7.08 1.03
CA ASN A 117 15.62 -6.39 1.78
C ASN A 117 16.19 -5.91 3.13
N THR A 118 15.97 -4.63 3.42
CA THR A 118 16.20 -4.03 4.73
C THR A 118 14.87 -3.51 5.23
N MET A 119 14.52 -3.77 6.48
CA MET A 119 13.28 -3.24 7.08
C MET A 119 13.53 -2.83 8.52
N TYR A 120 12.92 -1.71 8.92
CA TYR A 120 13.03 -1.20 10.29
C TYR A 120 12.26 -2.06 11.32
N PHE A 121 11.17 -2.70 10.88
CA PHE A 121 10.30 -3.50 11.75
C PHE A 121 10.44 -5.00 11.43
N GLU A 122 11.15 -5.74 12.27
CA GLU A 122 11.21 -7.20 12.22
C GLU A 122 9.97 -7.84 12.85
N GLY A 123 9.57 -9.03 12.40
CA GLY A 123 8.43 -9.75 12.96
C GLY A 123 7.77 -10.71 11.97
N ARG A 124 6.43 -10.79 12.00
CA ARG A 124 5.66 -11.70 11.13
C ARG A 124 5.55 -11.25 9.67
N ASN A 125 6.01 -10.04 9.34
CA ASN A 125 5.90 -9.50 7.99
C ASN A 125 6.92 -10.13 7.04
N SER A 126 6.47 -10.37 5.82
CA SER A 126 7.29 -10.88 4.73
C SER A 126 7.58 -9.82 3.67
N GLY A 127 7.02 -8.62 3.79
CA GLY A 127 7.20 -7.49 2.87
C GLY A 127 6.04 -6.49 2.94
N VAL A 128 5.86 -5.72 1.87
CA VAL A 128 4.85 -4.66 1.76
C VAL A 128 3.85 -4.95 0.66
N VAL A 129 2.58 -4.63 0.93
CA VAL A 129 1.48 -4.64 -0.01
C VAL A 129 1.18 -3.20 -0.41
N GLY A 130 1.74 -2.78 -1.55
CA GLY A 130 1.47 -1.48 -2.13
C GLY A 130 0.01 -1.36 -2.59
N ILE A 131 -0.74 -0.43 -2.01
CA ILE A 131 -2.10 -0.05 -2.41
C ILE A 131 -2.17 1.38 -2.95
N GLY A 132 -1.04 1.91 -3.43
CA GLY A 132 -0.95 3.24 -4.06
C GLY A 132 -1.61 3.30 -5.44
N GLY A 133 -1.59 4.48 -6.05
CA GLY A 133 -2.23 4.74 -7.35
C GLY A 133 -1.41 4.28 -8.56
N GLY A 134 -0.28 3.62 -8.36
CA GLY A 134 0.61 3.24 -9.44
C GLY A 134 0.12 2.03 -10.26
N PRO A 135 0.78 1.78 -11.41
CA PRO A 135 0.32 0.83 -12.43
C PRO A 135 0.37 -0.64 -12.01
N ILE A 136 1.20 -1.00 -11.02
CA ILE A 136 1.34 -2.39 -10.55
C ILE A 136 0.98 -2.56 -9.07
N SER A 137 0.25 -1.60 -8.51
CA SER A 137 -0.27 -1.71 -7.14
C SER A 137 -1.35 -2.78 -7.04
N LEU A 138 -1.62 -3.25 -5.83
CA LEU A 138 -2.69 -4.23 -5.58
C LEU A 138 -4.02 -3.73 -6.16
N VAL A 139 -4.38 -2.48 -5.89
CA VAL A 139 -5.68 -1.94 -6.29
C VAL A 139 -5.80 -1.79 -7.82
N THR A 140 -4.71 -1.44 -8.49
CA THR A 140 -4.69 -1.33 -9.96
C THR A 140 -4.76 -2.70 -10.63
N GLN A 141 -4.02 -3.68 -10.10
CA GLN A 141 -3.99 -5.04 -10.65
C GLN A 141 -5.29 -5.82 -10.42
N LEU A 142 -6.00 -5.58 -9.31
CA LEU A 142 -7.36 -6.11 -9.10
C LEU A 142 -8.36 -5.52 -10.11
N GLY A 143 -8.10 -4.29 -10.57
CA GLY A 143 -8.70 -3.69 -11.75
C GLY A 143 -10.23 -3.62 -11.72
N SER A 144 -10.87 -4.11 -12.78
CA SER A 144 -12.33 -4.09 -12.92
C SER A 144 -13.05 -4.93 -11.89
N SER A 145 -12.41 -5.97 -11.34
CA SER A 145 -12.96 -6.87 -10.33
C SER A 145 -13.39 -6.15 -9.05
N ILE A 146 -12.76 -4.99 -8.77
CA ILE A 146 -13.08 -4.15 -7.60
C ILE A 146 -13.62 -2.78 -7.99
N GLY A 147 -13.87 -2.53 -9.27
CA GLY A 147 -14.39 -1.25 -9.77
C GLY A 147 -13.51 -0.04 -9.45
N GLY A 148 -12.23 -0.23 -9.12
CA GLY A 148 -11.34 0.84 -8.64
C GLY A 148 -11.71 1.38 -7.24
N LYS A 149 -12.41 0.58 -6.41
CA LYS A 149 -12.83 0.98 -5.07
C LYS A 149 -12.17 0.12 -4.00
N PHE A 150 -11.61 0.76 -2.99
CA PHE A 150 -11.12 0.11 -1.80
C PHE A 150 -11.29 1.00 -0.57
N SER A 151 -11.38 0.39 0.62
CA SER A 151 -11.47 1.14 1.88
C SER A 151 -10.78 0.40 2.99
N TYR A 152 -10.20 1.12 3.93
CA TYR A 152 -9.60 0.54 5.13
C TYR A 152 -10.00 1.32 6.37
N CYS A 153 -9.88 0.66 7.53
CA CYS A 153 -10.11 1.28 8.82
C CYS A 153 -9.02 0.83 9.80
N PHE A 154 -8.02 1.67 10.05
CA PHE A 154 -6.94 1.30 10.96
C PHE A 154 -7.37 1.41 12.43
N GLY A 155 -7.26 0.30 13.15
CA GLY A 155 -7.46 0.28 14.59
C GLY A 155 -6.31 0.97 15.35
N PRO A 156 -6.47 1.19 16.66
CA PRO A 156 -5.39 1.70 17.50
C PRO A 156 -4.19 0.76 17.49
N SER A 157 -2.98 1.32 17.45
CA SER A 157 -1.68 0.63 17.39
C SER A 157 -1.44 -0.49 18.41
N MET A 158 -2.20 -0.52 19.51
CA MET A 158 -2.04 -1.46 20.63
C MET A 158 -3.23 -2.41 20.79
N SER A 159 -4.13 -2.49 19.80
CA SER A 159 -5.27 -3.41 19.85
C SER A 159 -4.91 -4.78 19.28
N ASN A 160 -5.36 -5.85 19.95
CA ASN A 160 -5.33 -7.22 19.42
C ASN A 160 -6.44 -7.49 18.39
N SER A 161 -7.25 -6.50 18.05
CA SER A 161 -8.36 -6.64 17.11
C SER A 161 -7.89 -6.50 15.67
N THR A 162 -8.43 -7.31 14.77
CA THR A 162 -8.16 -7.21 13.34
C THR A 162 -8.97 -6.06 12.72
N SER A 163 -8.31 -5.19 11.97
CA SER A 163 -8.96 -4.23 11.08
C SER A 163 -9.42 -4.87 9.77
N LYS A 164 -10.25 -4.15 9.00
CA LYS A 164 -10.76 -4.59 7.71
C LYS A 164 -10.22 -3.75 6.56
N LEU A 165 -9.94 -4.42 5.45
CA LEU A 165 -9.68 -3.85 4.12
C LEU A 165 -10.77 -4.41 3.21
N ASN A 166 -11.56 -3.52 2.61
CA ASN A 166 -12.66 -3.89 1.73
C ASN A 166 -12.35 -3.46 0.30
N PHE A 167 -12.92 -4.19 -0.65
CA PHE A 167 -12.79 -3.92 -2.08
C PHE A 167 -14.18 -3.90 -2.74
N GLY A 168 -14.30 -3.24 -3.89
CA GLY A 168 -15.55 -3.23 -4.65
C GLY A 168 -16.65 -2.43 -3.96
N ASP A 169 -17.90 -2.86 -4.09
CA ASP A 169 -19.03 -2.10 -3.53
C ASP A 169 -19.07 -2.13 -1.99
N ALA A 170 -18.46 -3.14 -1.36
CA ALA A 170 -18.26 -3.18 0.09
C ALA A 170 -17.30 -2.10 0.60
N ALA A 171 -16.53 -1.46 -0.29
CA ALA A 171 -15.63 -0.36 0.06
C ALA A 171 -16.30 1.02 0.06
N VAL A 172 -17.58 1.12 -0.34
CA VAL A 172 -18.26 2.41 -0.43
C VAL A 172 -18.56 2.97 0.96
N VAL A 173 -17.89 4.07 1.30
CA VAL A 173 -18.10 4.78 2.57
C VAL A 173 -19.27 5.75 2.40
N SER A 174 -20.39 5.47 3.06
CA SER A 174 -21.63 6.26 2.96
C SER A 174 -22.37 6.40 4.30
N GLY A 175 -23.44 7.18 4.29
CA GLY A 175 -24.31 7.44 5.43
C GLY A 175 -23.98 8.71 6.21
N ARG A 176 -24.63 8.89 7.37
CA ARG A 176 -24.49 10.08 8.21
C ARG A 176 -23.04 10.26 8.68
N GLY A 177 -22.53 11.50 8.57
CA GLY A 177 -21.19 11.88 9.04
C GLY A 177 -20.05 11.57 8.07
N VAL A 178 -20.33 11.08 6.86
CA VAL A 178 -19.33 10.93 5.81
C VAL A 178 -19.03 12.29 5.18
N VAL A 179 -17.74 12.59 5.03
CA VAL A 179 -17.25 13.74 4.26
C VAL A 179 -16.38 13.25 3.12
N SER A 180 -16.23 14.04 2.05
CA SER A 180 -15.46 13.64 0.88
C SER A 180 -14.74 14.83 0.28
N THR A 181 -13.61 14.54 -0.37
CA THR A 181 -12.83 15.52 -1.14
C THR A 181 -12.30 14.87 -2.42
N ALA A 182 -11.98 15.70 -3.40
CA ALA A 182 -11.40 15.23 -4.65
C ALA A 182 -9.94 14.79 -4.45
N LEU A 183 -9.60 13.67 -5.09
CA LEU A 183 -8.21 13.26 -5.29
C LEU A 183 -7.60 14.07 -6.43
N VAL A 184 -6.42 14.60 -6.19
CA VAL A 184 -5.66 15.39 -7.15
C VAL A 184 -4.69 14.47 -7.88
N LYS A 185 -4.69 14.53 -9.21
CA LYS A 185 -3.72 13.78 -10.02
C LYS A 185 -2.41 14.54 -10.09
N LYS A 186 -1.34 13.93 -9.59
CA LYS A 186 0.02 14.47 -9.63
C LYS A 186 1.02 13.37 -9.96
N SER A 187 2.22 13.80 -10.35
CA SER A 187 3.37 12.91 -10.52
C SER A 187 4.24 12.94 -9.25
N PRO A 188 4.69 11.78 -8.75
CA PRO A 188 4.39 10.43 -9.25
C PRO A 188 2.95 9.98 -8.90
N PRO A 189 2.29 9.18 -9.76
CA PRO A 189 0.88 8.76 -9.57
C PRO A 189 0.68 7.75 -8.44
N ILE A 190 1.76 7.33 -7.78
CA ILE A 190 1.74 6.36 -6.69
C ILE A 190 1.03 6.89 -5.45
N PHE A 191 1.06 8.20 -5.22
CA PHE A 191 0.51 8.84 -4.04
C PHE A 191 -0.92 9.36 -4.26
N TYR A 192 -1.71 9.33 -3.19
CA TYR A 192 -3.03 9.94 -3.16
C TYR A 192 -2.95 11.36 -2.62
N PHE A 193 -3.07 12.34 -3.52
CA PHE A 193 -3.02 13.75 -3.17
C PHE A 193 -4.41 14.31 -2.90
N VAL A 194 -4.49 15.18 -1.89
CA VAL A 194 -5.65 16.04 -1.62
C VAL A 194 -5.18 17.47 -1.39
N THR A 195 -6.08 18.42 -1.53
CA THR A 195 -5.80 19.83 -1.24
C THR A 195 -6.18 20.14 0.20
N LEU A 196 -5.19 20.50 1.02
CA LEU A 196 -5.41 21.04 2.35
C LEU A 196 -5.44 22.57 2.26
N ASN A 197 -6.57 23.17 2.64
CA ASN A 197 -6.76 24.62 2.55
C ASN A 197 -6.26 25.37 3.78
N ALA A 198 -6.55 24.83 4.97
CA ALA A 198 -6.16 25.37 6.26
C ALA A 198 -6.32 24.29 7.33
N PHE A 199 -5.77 24.52 8.52
CA PHE A 199 -6.06 23.73 9.71
C PHE A 199 -6.34 24.65 10.89
N SER A 200 -7.04 24.14 11.90
CA SER A 200 -7.39 24.93 13.09
C SER A 200 -6.87 24.25 14.35
N VAL A 201 -6.39 25.06 15.29
CA VAL A 201 -5.99 24.63 16.64
C VAL A 201 -6.84 25.40 17.64
N GLY A 202 -7.79 24.71 18.29
CA GLY A 202 -8.86 25.38 19.03
C GLY A 202 -9.68 26.29 18.10
N ASN A 203 -9.84 27.55 18.49
CA ASN A 203 -10.59 28.55 17.71
C ASN A 203 -9.72 29.32 16.71
N LYS A 204 -8.42 29.00 16.61
CA LYS A 204 -7.49 29.70 15.71
C LYS A 204 -7.30 28.92 14.42
N THR A 205 -7.73 29.50 13.32
CA THR A 205 -7.44 28.99 11.97
C THR A 205 -6.04 29.44 11.55
N ILE A 206 -5.23 28.49 11.11
CA ILE A 206 -3.89 28.69 10.58
C ILE A 206 -3.97 28.40 9.08
N GLY A 207 -3.96 29.48 8.29
CA GLY A 207 -3.85 29.41 6.84
C GLY A 207 -2.39 29.31 6.39
N PHE A 208 -2.20 28.93 5.13
CA PHE A 208 -0.88 28.97 4.51
C PHE A 208 -0.47 30.40 4.15
N SER A 209 0.82 30.71 4.25
CA SER A 209 1.37 32.03 3.92
C SER A 209 1.24 32.40 2.43
N LYS A 210 0.97 31.40 1.58
CA LYS A 210 0.62 31.54 0.16
C LYS A 210 -0.64 30.71 -0.11
N PRO A 211 -1.42 31.02 -1.16
CA PRO A 211 -2.52 30.16 -1.59
C PRO A 211 -2.02 28.72 -1.76
N PRO A 212 -2.70 27.71 -1.18
CA PRO A 212 -2.27 26.34 -1.28
C PRO A 212 -2.30 25.89 -2.74
N VAL A 213 -1.20 25.30 -3.20
CA VAL A 213 -1.15 24.64 -4.50
C VAL A 213 -2.02 23.40 -4.42
N GLU A 214 -2.80 23.14 -5.46
CA GLU A 214 -3.64 21.94 -5.54
C GLU A 214 -2.80 20.68 -5.29
N GLY A 215 -3.28 19.74 -4.46
CA GLY A 215 -2.55 18.50 -4.12
C GLY A 215 -1.30 18.73 -3.30
N ASN A 216 -1.33 19.63 -2.31
CA ASN A 216 -0.24 19.91 -1.36
C ASN A 216 -0.17 18.92 -0.17
N PHE A 217 -1.07 17.94 -0.11
CA PHE A 217 -1.15 16.99 1.00
C PHE A 217 -1.24 15.55 0.48
N ILE A 218 -0.38 14.66 0.99
CA ILE A 218 -0.28 13.24 0.63
C ILE A 218 -0.89 12.40 1.75
N ILE A 219 -1.61 11.32 1.42
CA ILE A 219 -2.09 10.36 2.43
C ILE A 219 -1.18 9.12 2.46
N ASP A 220 -0.42 8.94 3.55
CA ASP A 220 0.53 7.83 3.70
C ASP A 220 0.54 7.23 5.12
N SER A 221 0.91 5.96 5.28
CA SER A 221 0.82 5.26 6.56
C SER A 221 1.99 4.29 6.86
N VAL A 222 2.79 4.54 7.93
CA VAL A 222 3.87 3.63 8.45
C VAL A 222 4.05 3.75 9.99
N ALA A 223 4.36 2.65 10.72
CA ALA A 223 4.21 2.40 12.18
C ALA A 223 5.10 3.17 13.22
N ASP A 224 5.00 2.82 14.53
CA ASP A 224 4.85 3.70 15.73
C ASP A 224 5.99 3.87 16.77
N GLY A 225 5.88 4.91 17.65
CA GLY A 225 6.45 4.99 19.02
C GLY A 225 6.69 6.43 19.59
N VAL A 226 6.24 6.75 20.82
CA VAL A 226 6.29 8.06 21.58
C VAL A 226 5.07 8.99 21.45
N VAL A 227 4.65 9.64 22.57
CA VAL A 227 3.59 10.68 22.60
C VAL A 227 4.22 12.07 22.44
N CYS A 228 4.11 12.61 21.23
CA CYS A 228 4.45 13.99 20.88
C CYS A 228 3.30 14.58 20.05
N LEU A 229 3.29 15.90 19.84
CA LEU A 229 2.55 16.47 18.73
C LEU A 229 3.07 15.79 17.44
N ALA A 230 2.24 14.95 16.81
CA ALA A 230 2.64 14.08 15.71
C ALA A 230 2.73 14.84 14.37
N PHE A 231 3.47 15.94 14.36
CA PHE A 231 3.82 16.73 13.19
C PHE A 231 5.34 16.75 13.05
N ALA A 232 5.84 16.41 11.86
CA ALA A 232 7.24 16.54 11.50
C ALA A 232 7.37 17.56 10.35
N PRO A 233 8.43 18.39 10.32
CA PRO A 233 8.64 19.31 9.21
C PRO A 233 8.91 18.52 7.92
N SER A 234 8.28 18.95 6.82
CA SER A 234 8.64 18.47 5.49
C SER A 234 9.58 19.47 4.80
N GLN A 235 10.58 18.96 4.08
CA GLN A 235 11.56 19.80 3.39
C GLN A 235 11.10 20.24 1.99
N ASP A 236 10.14 19.53 1.40
CA ASP A 236 9.64 19.78 0.03
C ASP A 236 8.37 20.65 0.00
N GLY A 237 7.86 21.06 1.16
CA GLY A 237 6.62 21.83 1.30
C GLY A 237 5.33 21.00 1.18
N SER A 238 5.42 19.69 0.95
CA SER A 238 4.28 18.78 0.95
C SER A 238 3.93 18.36 2.38
N GLY A 239 2.65 18.28 2.72
CA GLY A 239 2.21 17.69 3.99
C GLY A 239 1.84 16.22 3.83
N VAL A 240 1.99 15.41 4.89
CA VAL A 240 1.63 13.98 4.87
C VAL A 240 0.61 13.68 5.97
N PHE A 241 -0.54 13.13 5.60
CA PHE A 241 -1.53 12.55 6.50
C PHE A 241 -1.11 11.15 6.93
N GLY A 242 -0.27 11.08 7.97
CA GLY A 242 0.36 9.84 8.45
C GLY A 242 -0.60 8.78 9.02
N ASN A 243 -0.10 7.55 9.20
CA ASN A 243 -0.84 6.40 9.78
C ASN A 243 -1.53 6.73 11.11
N LYS A 244 -0.87 7.50 11.99
CA LYS A 244 -1.39 7.87 13.30
C LYS A 244 -2.65 8.71 13.17
N ALA A 245 -2.65 9.66 12.23
CA ALA A 245 -3.78 10.54 11.98
C ALA A 245 -4.95 9.81 11.29
N GLN A 246 -4.67 8.67 10.64
CA GLN A 246 -5.66 7.82 9.99
C GLN A 246 -6.35 6.82 10.93
N GLN A 247 -5.93 6.70 12.19
CA GLN A 247 -6.54 5.76 13.14
C GLN A 247 -8.00 6.12 13.46
N ASN A 248 -8.86 5.11 13.58
CA ASN A 248 -10.30 5.29 13.82
C ASN A 248 -11.00 6.15 12.75
N LEU A 249 -10.47 6.14 11.53
CA LEU A 249 -11.13 6.65 10.34
C LEU A 249 -11.35 5.50 9.38
N LEU A 250 -12.60 5.34 8.93
CA LEU A 250 -12.92 4.55 7.75
C LEU A 250 -12.66 5.45 6.54
N ILE A 251 -11.64 5.10 5.76
CA ILE A 251 -11.20 5.86 4.59
C ILE A 251 -11.52 5.03 3.35
N GLY A 252 -12.34 5.59 2.47
CA GLY A 252 -12.76 4.97 1.21
C GLY A 252 -12.21 5.72 0.01
N TYR A 253 -11.72 4.98 -0.97
CA TYR A 253 -11.19 5.51 -2.22
C TYR A 253 -12.07 5.02 -3.37
N ASP A 254 -12.54 5.97 -4.19
CA ASP A 254 -13.12 5.70 -5.50
C ASP A 254 -12.20 6.30 -6.56
N LEU A 255 -11.29 5.47 -7.08
CA LEU A 255 -10.25 5.90 -8.01
C LEU A 255 -10.81 6.26 -9.39
N ARG A 256 -12.00 5.76 -9.74
CA ARG A 256 -12.66 6.11 -11.00
C ARG A 256 -13.29 7.50 -10.92
N ARG A 257 -13.89 7.83 -9.77
CA ARG A 257 -14.47 9.15 -9.51
C ARG A 257 -13.45 10.17 -9.01
N ASN A 258 -12.22 9.75 -8.70
CA ASN A 258 -11.19 10.57 -8.05
C ASN A 258 -11.71 11.19 -6.75
N ILE A 259 -12.31 10.37 -5.90
CA ILE A 259 -12.85 10.80 -4.61
C ILE A 259 -12.25 9.97 -3.49
N VAL A 260 -11.91 10.64 -2.39
CA VAL A 260 -11.65 10.01 -1.10
C VAL A 260 -12.68 10.47 -0.09
N SER A 261 -13.20 9.51 0.67
CA SER A 261 -14.26 9.70 1.67
C SER A 261 -13.76 9.30 3.04
N PHE A 262 -14.15 10.05 4.07
CA PHE A 262 -13.74 9.84 5.45
C PHE A 262 -14.95 9.72 6.36
N LYS A 263 -14.89 8.80 7.32
CA LYS A 263 -15.88 8.64 8.37
C LYS A 263 -15.23 8.28 9.69
N SER A 264 -15.46 9.08 10.72
CA SER A 264 -15.07 8.72 12.10
C SER A 264 -15.73 7.40 12.50
N THR A 265 -14.90 6.41 12.84
CA THR A 265 -15.35 5.02 13.04
C THR A 265 -14.49 4.31 14.07
N HIS A 266 -15.11 3.62 15.02
CA HIS A 266 -14.39 2.71 15.92
C HIS A 266 -13.98 1.44 15.16
N CYS A 267 -12.81 1.45 14.53
CA CYS A 267 -12.40 0.40 13.59
C CYS A 267 -12.32 -1.01 14.21
N THR A 268 -12.13 -1.12 15.52
CA THR A 268 -12.08 -2.41 16.24
C THR A 268 -13.45 -3.04 16.45
N LYS A 269 -14.54 -2.32 16.14
CA LYS A 269 -15.93 -2.78 16.28
C LYS A 269 -16.61 -3.05 14.93
N LEU A 270 -15.87 -2.98 13.82
CA LEU A 270 -16.38 -3.16 12.46
C LEU A 270 -16.49 -4.62 12.05
#